data_AF-A0A7J5AR38-F1
#
_entry.id   AF-A0A7J5AR38-F1
#
_cell.length_a   1.000
_cell.length_b   1.000
_cell.length_c   1.000
_cell.angle_alpha   90.00
_cell.angle_beta   90.00
_cell.angle_gamma   90.00
#
_symmetry.space_group_name_H-M   'P 1'
#
loop_
_entity.id
_entity.type
_entity.pdbx_description
1 polymer ?
#
loop_
_entity_poly.entity_id
_entity_poly.type
_entity_poly.pdbx_seq_one_letter_code
_entity_poly.pdbx_strand_id
1 'polypeptide(L)'
;MDKRTNRVQPIRLSSGFFPLDIHKSMFINDLKITLPSYYVKSWGQNIINKHDKSNYKWIIDIDYESPKDLGRVKYNFKATLSLSFVKDRKKESSYRIKWDKDFATQLAKDYPKSFVRSLEYHIGDEYYKNQRFSEYDIGGFKEQLQVKVEWKKGNPIIRIKEYFKVREESQGFPNIFKELSSYLIADYLLSDDNEILRRIQIGEWKPRNELKKEMNENNIYLLLNREKKEFYIGETKQSLSQRYPDGQKHHSFDDWNEYSIIQLPPETSNQTRLLIERVLIATGVKLFKNNLSKDIPVLNEDSEMKLMNLKH
;
A
#
# COMPACT_ATOMS: atom_id res chain seq x y z
N MET A 1 -34.22 27.97 -14.17
CA MET A 1 -33.01 28.45 -13.49
C MET A 1 -32.47 27.33 -12.62
N ASP A 2 -31.39 26.67 -13.04
CA ASP A 2 -30.71 25.63 -12.25
C ASP A 2 -29.85 26.30 -11.18
N LYS A 3 -30.44 26.57 -10.00
CA LYS A 3 -29.73 27.14 -8.83
C LYS A 3 -28.91 26.05 -8.13
N ARG A 4 -27.87 25.53 -8.80
CA ARG A 4 -26.81 24.76 -8.14
C ARG A 4 -25.72 25.70 -7.65
N THR A 5 -26.03 26.44 -6.59
CA THR A 5 -25.20 27.52 -6.00
C THR A 5 -23.89 27.07 -5.35
N ASN A 6 -23.61 25.76 -5.27
CA ASN A 6 -22.45 25.22 -4.53
C ASN A 6 -21.35 24.56 -5.39
N ARG A 7 -21.40 24.67 -6.73
CA ARG A 7 -20.28 24.24 -7.60
C ARG A 7 -19.23 25.34 -7.73
N VAL A 8 -18.35 25.41 -6.75
CA VAL A 8 -17.05 26.10 -6.84
C VAL A 8 -16.01 25.04 -6.44
N GLN A 9 -15.21 24.45 -7.33
CA GLN A 9 -14.16 25.10 -8.08
C GLN A 9 -13.79 24.27 -9.33
N PRO A 10 -13.85 24.82 -10.54
CA PRO A 10 -12.95 24.38 -11.58
C PRO A 10 -11.62 25.11 -11.33
N ILE A 11 -10.62 24.43 -10.75
CA ILE A 11 -9.26 24.94 -10.87
C ILE A 11 -9.01 25.05 -12.37
N ARG A 12 -8.81 26.28 -12.87
CA ARG A 12 -8.60 26.48 -14.29
C ARG A 12 -7.28 25.83 -14.69
N LEU A 13 -7.27 25.18 -15.86
CA LEU A 13 -6.04 24.69 -16.45
C LEU A 13 -5.11 25.89 -16.67
N SER A 14 -3.94 25.85 -16.05
CA SER A 14 -2.97 26.93 -16.16
C SER A 14 -2.34 26.95 -17.56
N SER A 15 -1.99 28.14 -18.04
CA SER A 15 -1.37 28.29 -19.35
C SER A 15 -0.09 27.42 -19.50
N GLY A 16 -0.05 26.64 -20.58
CA GLY A 16 1.06 25.73 -20.90
C GLY A 16 1.05 24.40 -20.12
N PHE A 17 0.03 24.13 -19.31
CA PHE A 17 -0.19 22.82 -18.70
C PHE A 17 -1.14 21.97 -19.55
N PHE A 18 -1.02 20.65 -19.45
CA PHE A 18 -2.02 19.71 -19.95
C PHE A 18 -2.68 18.95 -18.79
N PRO A 19 -3.96 18.55 -18.91
CA PRO A 19 -4.63 17.76 -17.89
C PRO A 19 -4.19 16.28 -17.98
N LEU A 20 -3.98 15.66 -16.82
CA LEU A 20 -3.59 14.27 -16.67
C LEU A 20 -4.54 13.58 -15.68
N ASP A 21 -5.25 12.57 -16.14
CA ASP A 21 -6.02 11.69 -15.25
C ASP A 21 -5.05 10.90 -14.36
N ILE A 22 -5.30 10.88 -13.06
CA ILE A 22 -4.55 10.03 -12.13
C ILE A 22 -4.98 8.58 -12.39
N HIS A 23 -4.02 7.68 -12.63
CA HIS A 23 -4.29 6.27 -12.99
C HIS A 23 -3.22 5.31 -12.45
N LYS A 24 -3.46 4.00 -12.54
CA LYS A 24 -2.67 2.97 -11.86
C LYS A 24 -1.16 3.04 -12.09
N SER A 25 -0.70 3.34 -13.30
CA SER A 25 0.76 3.40 -13.58
C SER A 25 1.49 4.54 -12.88
N MET A 26 0.77 5.47 -12.23
CA MET A 26 1.35 6.52 -11.40
C MET A 26 1.71 6.04 -9.99
N PHE A 27 1.09 4.94 -9.55
CA PHE A 27 1.27 4.34 -8.24
C PHE A 27 1.90 2.94 -8.32
N ILE A 28 1.42 2.09 -9.24
CA ILE A 28 1.68 0.65 -9.27
C ILE A 28 2.39 0.28 -10.57
N ASN A 29 3.33 -0.67 -10.50
CA ASN A 29 4.14 -1.25 -11.58
C ASN A 29 5.20 -0.30 -12.16
N ASP A 30 4.74 0.76 -12.78
CA ASP A 30 5.49 1.45 -13.83
C ASP A 30 6.11 2.77 -13.36
N LEU A 31 5.46 3.42 -12.38
CA LEU A 31 5.78 4.75 -11.85
C LEU A 31 6.06 5.76 -12.98
N LYS A 32 5.20 5.74 -14.00
CA LYS A 32 5.43 6.49 -15.24
C LYS A 32 4.14 7.00 -15.87
N ILE A 33 4.29 8.06 -16.64
CA ILE A 33 3.25 8.60 -17.53
C ILE A 33 3.77 8.79 -18.95
N THR A 34 2.83 8.79 -19.88
CA THR A 34 3.07 9.17 -21.28
C THR A 34 2.69 10.61 -21.50
N LEU A 35 3.60 11.39 -22.10
CA LEU A 35 3.25 12.74 -22.52
C LEU A 35 2.37 12.68 -23.77
N PRO A 36 1.24 13.40 -23.80
CA PRO A 36 0.37 13.43 -24.97
C PRO A 36 1.10 14.02 -26.19
N SER A 37 0.90 13.40 -27.35
CA SER A 37 1.59 13.83 -28.58
C SER A 37 1.28 15.26 -28.98
N TYR A 38 0.03 15.72 -28.78
CA TYR A 38 -0.36 17.11 -29.03
C TYR A 38 0.41 18.09 -28.12
N TYR A 39 0.68 17.69 -26.87
CA TYR A 39 1.40 18.52 -25.91
C TYR A 39 2.88 18.60 -26.28
N VAL A 40 3.50 17.47 -26.63
CA VAL A 40 4.90 17.45 -27.07
C VAL A 40 5.11 18.31 -28.32
N LYS A 41 4.19 18.28 -29.29
CA LYS A 41 4.25 19.15 -30.49
C LYS A 41 4.32 20.64 -30.13
N SER A 42 3.70 21.05 -29.02
CA SER A 42 3.71 22.46 -28.58
C SER A 42 5.10 22.97 -28.14
N TRP A 43 6.06 22.07 -27.88
CA TRP A 43 7.44 22.46 -27.59
C TRP A 43 8.17 23.00 -28.83
N GLY A 44 7.62 22.78 -30.02
CA GLY A 44 8.19 23.22 -31.29
C GLY A 44 9.18 22.21 -31.88
N GLN A 45 9.20 22.15 -33.22
CA GLN A 45 9.98 21.15 -33.96
C GLN A 45 11.49 21.28 -33.73
N ASN A 46 11.98 22.50 -33.46
CA ASN A 46 13.39 22.76 -33.18
C ASN A 46 13.89 22.05 -31.92
N ILE A 47 13.05 21.91 -30.88
CA ILE A 47 13.39 21.16 -29.68
C ILE A 47 13.33 19.67 -29.99
N ILE A 48 12.20 19.23 -30.56
CA ILE A 48 11.96 17.81 -30.81
C ILE A 48 13.04 17.22 -31.73
N ASN A 49 13.45 17.90 -32.80
CA ASN A 49 14.44 17.41 -33.76
C ASN A 49 15.82 17.21 -33.14
N LYS A 50 16.18 17.98 -32.11
CA LYS A 50 17.49 17.87 -31.44
C LYS A 50 17.63 16.60 -30.60
N HIS A 51 16.55 15.92 -30.25
CA HIS A 51 16.59 14.74 -29.39
C HIS A 51 16.80 13.45 -30.22
N ASP A 52 17.76 12.62 -29.90
CA ASP A 52 18.07 11.39 -30.62
C ASP A 52 18.68 10.36 -29.67
N LYS A 53 19.20 9.25 -30.20
CA LYS A 53 19.76 8.16 -29.39
C LYS A 53 20.97 8.58 -28.53
N SER A 54 21.58 9.72 -28.78
CA SER A 54 22.66 10.29 -27.98
C SER A 54 22.16 11.17 -26.81
N ASN A 55 20.95 11.72 -26.90
CA ASN A 55 20.39 12.65 -25.91
C ASN A 55 18.88 12.45 -25.70
N TYR A 56 18.49 11.24 -25.31
CA TYR A 56 17.08 10.82 -25.13
C TYR A 56 16.63 10.68 -23.68
N LYS A 57 17.50 10.96 -22.70
CA LYS A 57 17.24 10.73 -21.28
C LYS A 57 17.74 11.93 -20.47
N TRP A 58 16.88 12.47 -19.61
CA TRP A 58 17.18 13.61 -18.76
C TRP A 58 16.79 13.29 -17.33
N ILE A 59 17.74 13.44 -16.40
CA ILE A 59 17.45 13.48 -14.97
C ILE A 59 16.89 14.85 -14.67
N ILE A 60 15.73 14.89 -14.03
CA ILE A 60 14.94 16.10 -13.82
C ILE A 60 14.36 16.12 -12.42
N ASP A 61 13.94 17.32 -12.01
CA ASP A 61 13.15 17.54 -10.82
C ASP A 61 11.68 17.76 -11.19
N ILE A 62 10.80 17.14 -10.41
CA ILE A 62 9.36 17.41 -10.40
C ILE A 62 9.10 18.41 -9.28
N ASP A 63 8.74 19.63 -9.66
CA ASP A 63 8.16 20.62 -8.76
C ASP A 63 6.68 20.28 -8.56
N TYR A 64 6.36 19.66 -7.42
CA TYR A 64 5.01 19.25 -7.08
C TYR A 64 4.36 20.20 -6.07
N GLU A 65 3.12 20.61 -6.32
CA GLU A 65 2.29 21.37 -5.38
C GLU A 65 1.09 20.53 -4.96
N SER A 66 0.93 20.31 -3.64
CA SER A 66 -0.16 19.50 -3.09
C SER A 66 -1.53 20.12 -3.34
N PRO A 67 -2.62 19.32 -3.24
CA PRO A 67 -3.98 19.81 -3.35
C PRO A 67 -4.29 21.03 -2.48
N LYS A 68 -5.25 21.84 -2.93
CA LYS A 68 -5.67 23.07 -2.27
C LYS A 68 -6.14 22.83 -0.83
N ASP A 69 -6.88 21.76 -0.60
CA ASP A 69 -7.37 21.35 0.73
C ASP A 69 -6.24 20.94 1.69
N LEU A 70 -5.06 20.61 1.15
CA LEU A 70 -3.84 20.30 1.90
C LEU A 70 -2.86 21.48 1.98
N GLY A 71 -3.31 22.70 1.68
CA GLY A 71 -2.53 23.92 1.87
C GLY A 71 -1.52 24.25 0.76
N ARG A 72 -1.52 23.52 -0.37
CA ARG A 72 -0.58 23.76 -1.50
C ARG A 72 0.89 23.72 -1.10
N VAL A 73 1.25 22.76 -0.25
CA VAL A 73 2.63 22.51 0.14
C VAL A 73 3.42 22.11 -1.09
N LYS A 74 4.64 22.64 -1.22
CA LYS A 74 5.53 22.36 -2.34
C LYS A 74 6.55 21.29 -1.97
N TYR A 75 6.73 20.36 -2.87
CA TYR A 75 7.67 19.27 -2.77
C TYR A 75 8.53 19.20 -4.04
N ASN A 76 9.69 18.56 -3.93
CA ASN A 76 10.58 18.32 -5.05
C ASN A 76 10.94 16.84 -5.09
N PHE A 77 10.80 16.22 -6.27
CA PHE A 77 11.09 14.79 -6.45
C PHE A 77 11.98 14.55 -7.65
N LYS A 78 12.82 13.53 -7.59
CA LYS A 78 13.65 13.12 -8.72
C LYS A 78 12.85 12.30 -9.72
N ALA A 79 13.09 12.56 -11.00
CA ALA A 79 12.47 11.82 -12.08
C ALA A 79 13.39 11.72 -13.29
N THR A 80 12.96 10.93 -14.26
CA THR A 80 13.59 10.79 -15.56
C THR A 80 12.56 11.11 -16.64
N LEU A 81 12.83 12.13 -17.46
CA LEU A 81 12.20 12.26 -18.76
C LEU A 81 12.98 11.40 -19.76
N SER A 82 12.30 10.57 -20.54
CA SER A 82 12.94 9.76 -21.56
C SER A 82 12.14 9.72 -22.86
N LEU A 83 12.84 9.52 -23.97
CA LEU A 83 12.29 9.30 -25.30
C LEU A 83 12.59 7.86 -25.74
N SER A 84 11.54 7.08 -26.03
CA SER A 84 11.69 5.70 -26.54
C SER A 84 11.76 5.65 -28.08
N PHE A 85 12.59 4.77 -28.65
CA PHE A 85 12.73 4.58 -30.10
C PHE A 85 12.11 3.27 -30.58
N VAL A 86 10.80 3.11 -30.38
CA VAL A 86 10.06 1.91 -30.84
C VAL A 86 9.79 2.03 -32.35
N LYS A 87 10.00 0.93 -33.10
CA LYS A 87 9.70 0.85 -34.53
C LYS A 87 8.26 1.28 -34.80
N ASP A 88 8.05 2.06 -35.87
CA ASP A 88 6.74 2.57 -36.32
C ASP A 88 6.01 3.54 -35.37
N ARG A 89 6.64 3.96 -34.27
CA ARG A 89 6.08 4.97 -33.36
C ARG A 89 6.63 6.37 -33.64
N LYS A 90 5.73 7.36 -33.69
CA LYS A 90 6.11 8.78 -33.79
C LYS A 90 6.89 9.23 -32.55
N LYS A 91 7.87 10.11 -32.75
CA LYS A 91 8.72 10.64 -31.67
C LYS A 91 7.91 11.38 -30.63
N GLU A 92 6.90 12.13 -31.07
CA GLU A 92 6.03 12.95 -30.23
C GLU A 92 5.17 12.12 -29.27
N SER A 93 4.84 10.86 -29.61
CA SER A 93 4.08 9.96 -28.73
C SER A 93 4.96 9.07 -27.85
N SER A 94 6.27 9.30 -27.87
CA SER A 94 7.28 8.42 -27.27
C SER A 94 7.97 9.00 -26.04
N TYR A 95 7.61 10.21 -25.61
CA TYR A 95 8.13 10.78 -24.37
C TYR A 95 7.42 10.23 -23.14
N ARG A 96 8.21 9.88 -22.12
CA ARG A 96 7.76 9.31 -20.84
C ARG A 96 8.41 10.04 -19.68
N ILE A 97 7.67 10.27 -18.62
CA ILE A 97 8.22 10.73 -17.35
C ILE A 97 8.10 9.55 -16.39
N LYS A 98 9.21 9.14 -15.78
CA LYS A 98 9.27 8.07 -14.78
C LYS A 98 9.83 8.63 -13.47
N TRP A 99 9.27 8.23 -12.35
CA TRP A 99 9.69 8.65 -11.01
C TRP A 99 9.94 7.44 -10.10
N ASP A 100 10.41 7.72 -8.89
CA ASP A 100 10.62 6.76 -7.82
C ASP A 100 9.41 6.65 -6.88
N LYS A 101 9.52 5.77 -5.89
CA LYS A 101 8.47 5.51 -4.91
C LYS A 101 8.13 6.74 -4.07
N ASP A 102 9.04 7.70 -3.92
CA ASP A 102 8.81 8.89 -3.08
C ASP A 102 7.71 9.77 -3.67
N PHE A 103 7.77 10.07 -4.97
CA PHE A 103 6.70 10.83 -5.61
C PHE A 103 5.38 10.05 -5.64
N ALA A 104 5.42 8.75 -5.90
CA ALA A 104 4.23 7.90 -5.90
C ALA A 104 3.56 7.87 -4.51
N THR A 105 4.37 7.80 -3.45
CA THR A 105 3.94 7.83 -2.05
C THR A 105 3.30 9.16 -1.70
N GLN A 106 3.93 10.28 -2.07
CA GLN A 106 3.34 11.59 -1.83
C GLN A 106 2.01 11.73 -2.59
N LEU A 107 1.95 11.29 -3.84
CA LEU A 107 0.74 11.33 -4.63
C LEU A 107 -0.37 10.47 -4.01
N ALA A 108 -0.03 9.29 -3.46
CA ALA A 108 -1.01 8.41 -2.81
C ALA A 108 -1.54 9.02 -1.50
N LYS A 109 -0.70 9.73 -0.73
CA LYS A 109 -1.14 10.49 0.45
C LYS A 109 -2.09 11.62 0.10
N ASP A 110 -1.81 12.32 -1.00
CA ASP A 110 -2.59 13.49 -1.43
C ASP A 110 -3.88 13.10 -2.19
N TYR A 111 -3.88 11.92 -2.83
CA TYR A 111 -5.00 11.35 -3.60
C TYR A 111 -5.28 9.88 -3.22
N PRO A 112 -5.65 9.60 -1.95
CA PRO A 112 -5.78 8.23 -1.44
C PRO A 112 -6.87 7.43 -2.15
N LYS A 113 -7.91 8.08 -2.69
CA LYS A 113 -8.93 7.37 -3.46
C LYS A 113 -8.44 6.90 -4.80
N SER A 114 -7.75 7.76 -5.54
CA SER A 114 -7.18 7.36 -6.82
C SER A 114 -6.21 6.22 -6.62
N PHE A 115 -5.44 6.25 -5.52
CA PHE A 115 -4.59 5.13 -5.14
C PHE A 115 -5.38 3.85 -4.86
N VAL A 116 -6.41 3.90 -4.00
CA VAL A 116 -7.23 2.71 -3.67
C VAL A 116 -7.99 2.18 -4.90
N ARG A 117 -8.54 3.05 -5.75
CA ARG A 117 -9.17 2.67 -7.02
C ARG A 117 -8.17 1.99 -7.96
N SER A 118 -6.96 2.54 -8.07
CA SER A 118 -5.89 1.94 -8.86
C SER A 118 -5.47 0.57 -8.31
N LEU A 119 -5.44 0.40 -6.98
CA LEU A 119 -5.18 -0.88 -6.33
C LEU A 119 -6.30 -1.89 -6.58
N GLU A 120 -7.56 -1.49 -6.40
CA GLU A 120 -8.73 -2.33 -6.68
C GLU A 120 -8.69 -2.86 -8.12
N TYR A 121 -8.44 -1.98 -9.09
CA TYR A 121 -8.31 -2.39 -10.48
C TYR A 121 -7.10 -3.31 -10.71
N HIS A 122 -6.00 -3.11 -9.98
CA HIS A 122 -4.80 -3.94 -10.11
C HIS A 122 -5.00 -5.33 -9.53
N ILE A 123 -5.65 -5.43 -8.37
CA ILE A 123 -5.96 -6.69 -7.68
C ILE A 123 -7.01 -7.47 -8.48
N GLY A 124 -8.07 -6.79 -8.93
CA GLY A 124 -9.15 -7.38 -9.71
C GLY A 124 -8.94 -7.35 -11.23
N ASP A 125 -7.71 -7.19 -11.73
CA ASP A 125 -7.43 -6.86 -13.14
C ASP A 125 -8.09 -7.85 -14.12
N GLU A 126 -8.04 -9.15 -13.84
CA GLU A 126 -8.74 -10.16 -14.67
C GLU A 126 -10.26 -10.07 -14.57
N TYR A 127 -10.80 -9.92 -13.36
CA TYR A 127 -12.23 -9.80 -13.12
C TYR A 127 -12.83 -8.59 -13.86
N TYR A 128 -12.21 -7.42 -13.71
CA TYR A 128 -12.68 -6.18 -14.34
C TYR A 128 -12.53 -6.21 -15.86
N LYS A 129 -11.41 -6.76 -16.38
CA LYS A 129 -11.22 -6.92 -17.83
C LYS A 129 -12.26 -7.85 -18.45
N ASN A 130 -12.60 -8.95 -17.80
CA ASN A 130 -13.62 -9.89 -18.28
C ASN A 130 -15.01 -9.24 -18.38
N GLN A 131 -15.30 -8.29 -17.49
CA GLN A 131 -16.54 -7.51 -17.51
C GLN A 131 -16.46 -6.24 -18.38
N ARG A 132 -15.32 -6.02 -19.06
CA ARG A 132 -15.03 -4.84 -19.89
C ARG A 132 -15.07 -3.51 -19.12
N PHE A 133 -14.79 -3.56 -17.82
CA PHE A 133 -14.62 -2.36 -17.02
C PHE A 133 -13.19 -1.82 -17.15
N SER A 134 -13.10 -0.50 -17.18
CA SER A 134 -11.86 0.26 -17.05
C SER A 134 -11.61 0.65 -15.59
N GLU A 135 -10.40 1.11 -15.29
CA GLU A 135 -10.07 1.61 -13.95
C GLU A 135 -11.04 2.70 -13.47
N TYR A 136 -11.55 3.54 -14.37
CA TYR A 136 -12.42 4.65 -14.02
C TYR A 136 -13.88 4.25 -13.77
N ASP A 137 -14.26 3.04 -14.19
CA ASP A 137 -15.58 2.48 -13.88
C ASP A 137 -15.64 2.04 -12.41
N ILE A 138 -14.48 1.78 -11.79
CA ILE A 138 -14.38 1.50 -10.35
C ILE A 138 -14.58 2.81 -9.57
N GLY A 139 -15.64 2.84 -8.77
CA GLY A 139 -16.02 3.99 -7.95
C GLY A 139 -16.63 5.16 -8.73
N GLY A 140 -16.62 5.15 -10.06
CA GLY A 140 -17.29 6.14 -10.91
C GLY A 140 -16.74 7.57 -10.77
N PHE A 141 -15.47 7.74 -10.41
CA PHE A 141 -14.86 9.05 -10.22
C PHE A 141 -13.48 9.17 -10.86
N LYS A 142 -13.08 10.42 -11.12
CA LYS A 142 -11.75 10.78 -11.63
C LYS A 142 -11.14 11.91 -10.81
N GLU A 143 -9.85 11.84 -10.55
CA GLU A 143 -9.05 12.95 -10.03
C GLU A 143 -7.97 13.24 -11.07
N GLN A 144 -7.61 14.50 -11.23
CA GLN A 144 -6.74 14.96 -12.30
C GLN A 144 -5.67 15.91 -11.77
N LEU A 145 -4.50 15.79 -12.37
CA LEU A 145 -3.39 16.72 -12.23
C LEU A 145 -3.34 17.61 -13.46
N GLN A 146 -2.65 18.73 -13.35
CA GLN A 146 -2.16 19.47 -14.50
C GLN A 146 -0.64 19.40 -14.49
N VAL A 147 -0.05 19.05 -15.64
CA VAL A 147 1.39 18.83 -15.80
C VAL A 147 1.94 19.80 -16.83
N LYS A 148 3.11 20.37 -16.54
CA LYS A 148 3.86 21.23 -17.48
C LYS A 148 5.31 20.78 -17.57
N VAL A 149 5.84 20.77 -18.79
CA VAL A 149 7.26 20.56 -19.09
C VAL A 149 7.78 21.83 -19.77
N GLU A 150 8.69 22.54 -19.11
CA GLU A 150 9.37 23.72 -19.64
C GLU A 150 10.81 23.36 -20.04
N TRP A 151 11.23 23.68 -21.26
CA TRP A 151 12.61 23.50 -21.68
C TRP A 151 13.40 24.79 -21.46
N LYS A 152 14.36 24.79 -20.52
CA LYS A 152 15.26 25.92 -20.26
C LYS A 152 16.69 25.53 -20.58
N LYS A 153 17.30 26.21 -21.55
CA LYS A 153 18.68 25.95 -22.01
C LYS A 153 18.95 24.46 -22.32
N GLY A 154 17.95 23.77 -22.87
CA GLY A 154 18.04 22.34 -23.20
C GLY A 154 17.71 21.37 -22.06
N ASN A 155 17.44 21.86 -20.85
CA ASN A 155 17.06 21.04 -19.71
C ASN A 155 15.54 21.14 -19.44
N PRO A 156 14.83 20.01 -19.26
CA PRO A 156 13.43 20.02 -18.92
C PRO A 156 13.22 20.32 -17.42
N ILE A 157 12.21 21.13 -17.11
CA ILE A 157 11.70 21.38 -15.76
C ILE A 157 10.25 20.95 -15.74
N ILE A 158 9.86 20.12 -14.76
CA ILE A 158 8.50 19.60 -14.66
C ILE A 158 7.78 20.24 -13.49
N ARG A 159 6.55 20.68 -13.73
CA ARG A 159 5.65 21.20 -12.71
C ARG A 159 4.37 20.38 -12.71
N ILE A 160 3.98 19.90 -11.54
CA ILE A 160 2.75 19.13 -11.33
C ILE A 160 1.96 19.77 -10.20
N LYS A 161 0.67 19.97 -10.42
CA LYS A 161 -0.24 20.47 -9.37
C LYS A 161 -1.65 19.97 -9.62
N GLU A 162 -2.51 20.18 -8.63
CA GLU A 162 -3.92 19.81 -8.70
C GLU A 162 -4.63 20.45 -9.91
N TYR A 163 -5.41 19.66 -10.64
CA TYR A 163 -6.41 20.15 -11.60
C TYR A 163 -7.83 19.87 -11.11
N PHE A 164 -8.06 18.67 -10.59
CA PHE A 164 -9.35 18.30 -10.02
C PHE A 164 -9.18 17.24 -8.95
N LYS A 165 -9.78 17.46 -7.78
CA LYS A 165 -9.88 16.49 -6.69
C LYS A 165 -11.34 16.34 -6.27
N VAL A 166 -11.76 15.11 -5.99
CA VAL A 166 -13.13 14.83 -5.53
C VAL A 166 -13.23 15.23 -4.06
N ARG A 167 -14.19 16.11 -3.73
CA ARG A 167 -14.37 16.65 -2.36
C ARG A 167 -14.64 15.54 -1.36
N GLU A 168 -14.15 15.69 -0.13
CA GLU A 168 -14.37 14.76 1.00
C GLU A 168 -15.84 14.42 1.25
N GLU A 169 -16.70 15.42 1.24
CA GLU A 169 -18.15 15.29 1.43
C GLU A 169 -18.89 14.49 0.33
N SER A 170 -18.30 14.36 -0.86
CA SER A 170 -18.91 13.65 -1.99
C SER A 170 -18.54 12.17 -2.06
N GLN A 171 -17.96 11.63 -0.99
CA GLN A 171 -17.31 10.32 -0.98
C GLN A 171 -18.09 9.34 -0.12
N GLY A 172 -18.23 8.10 -0.61
CA GLY A 172 -18.46 6.98 0.29
C GLY A 172 -17.20 6.71 1.10
N PHE A 173 -17.32 6.63 2.42
CA PHE A 173 -16.25 6.16 3.33
C PHE A 173 -14.90 6.93 3.30
N PRO A 174 -14.86 8.27 3.38
CA PRO A 174 -13.62 9.05 3.35
C PRO A 174 -12.61 8.66 4.43
N ASN A 175 -13.09 8.35 5.64
CA ASN A 175 -12.25 7.94 6.77
C ASN A 175 -11.58 6.59 6.53
N ILE A 176 -12.29 5.64 5.90
CA ILE A 176 -11.73 4.32 5.56
C ILE A 176 -10.62 4.47 4.54
N PHE A 177 -10.82 5.29 3.50
CA PHE A 177 -9.75 5.55 2.53
C PHE A 177 -8.54 6.18 3.19
N LYS A 178 -8.72 7.15 4.08
CA LYS A 178 -7.62 7.80 4.79
C LYS A 178 -6.84 6.82 5.68
N GLU A 179 -7.57 6.02 6.45
CA GLU A 179 -6.97 5.09 7.41
C GLU A 179 -6.32 3.88 6.72
N LEU A 180 -7.05 3.22 5.82
CA LEU A 180 -6.55 2.02 5.12
C LEU A 180 -5.52 2.35 4.04
N SER A 181 -5.59 3.52 3.38
CA SER A 181 -4.58 3.88 2.37
C SER A 181 -3.18 3.93 2.95
N SER A 182 -3.02 4.30 4.22
CA SER A 182 -1.69 4.36 4.85
C SER A 182 -1.06 2.96 4.96
N TYR A 183 -1.86 1.94 5.31
CA TYR A 183 -1.43 0.54 5.31
C TYR A 183 -1.14 0.04 3.89
N LEU A 184 -2.00 0.38 2.93
CA LEU A 184 -1.81 0.00 1.53
C LEU A 184 -0.60 0.69 0.89
N ILE A 185 -0.29 1.92 1.27
CA ILE A 185 0.91 2.66 0.84
C ILE A 185 2.15 1.94 1.39
N ALA A 186 2.13 1.58 2.68
CA ALA A 186 3.22 0.83 3.29
C ALA A 186 3.45 -0.51 2.55
N ASP A 187 2.38 -1.24 2.29
CA ASP A 187 2.44 -2.57 1.67
C ASP A 187 2.81 -2.55 0.18
N TYR A 188 2.29 -1.60 -0.61
CA TYR A 188 2.48 -1.60 -2.08
C TYR A 188 3.50 -0.59 -2.61
N LEU A 189 3.76 0.51 -1.89
CA LEU A 189 4.66 1.56 -2.39
C LEU A 189 5.97 1.59 -1.62
N LEU A 190 5.96 1.35 -0.31
CA LEU A 190 7.15 1.44 0.53
C LEU A 190 7.86 0.10 0.70
N SER A 191 7.18 -1.03 0.45
CA SER A 191 7.80 -2.35 0.56
C SER A 191 8.94 -2.51 -0.45
N ASP A 192 10.15 -2.63 0.06
CA ASP A 192 11.34 -3.04 -0.70
C ASP A 192 11.43 -4.57 -0.69
N ASP A 193 12.14 -5.17 -1.66
CA ASP A 193 12.39 -6.63 -1.64
C ASP A 193 13.19 -7.06 -0.38
N ASN A 194 13.81 -6.10 0.31
CA ASN A 194 14.48 -6.26 1.60
C ASN A 194 13.58 -6.07 2.85
N GLU A 195 12.30 -5.69 2.71
CA GLU A 195 11.36 -5.46 3.84
C GLU A 195 10.64 -6.73 4.31
N ILE A 196 11.36 -7.83 4.49
CA ILE A 196 10.86 -9.01 5.22
C ILE A 196 10.42 -8.61 6.64
N LEU A 197 11.02 -7.57 7.23
CA LEU A 197 10.78 -7.05 8.60
C LEU A 197 9.44 -6.31 8.82
N ARG A 198 8.76 -5.85 7.76
CA ARG A 198 7.42 -5.22 7.86
C ARG A 198 6.29 -6.14 7.44
N ARG A 199 6.60 -7.40 7.17
CA ARG A 199 5.60 -8.43 6.91
C ARG A 199 5.30 -9.16 8.22
N ILE A 200 4.13 -9.81 8.24
CA ILE A 200 3.89 -10.87 9.21
C ILE A 200 4.93 -11.95 8.95
N GLN A 201 5.89 -12.12 9.86
CA GLN A 201 6.89 -13.18 9.76
C GLN A 201 6.44 -14.36 10.60
N ILE A 202 6.33 -15.52 9.96
CA ILE A 202 5.97 -16.76 10.65
C ILE A 202 7.27 -17.49 10.95
N GLY A 203 7.59 -17.61 12.24
CA GLY A 203 8.73 -18.39 12.72
C GLY A 203 8.43 -19.89 12.71
N GLU A 204 9.47 -20.68 12.49
CA GLU A 204 9.41 -22.13 12.68
C GLU A 204 9.13 -22.50 14.15
N TRP A 205 8.72 -23.75 14.38
CA TRP A 205 8.63 -24.29 15.73
C TRP A 205 10.04 -24.44 16.34
N LYS A 206 10.25 -23.83 17.51
CA LYS A 206 11.50 -23.87 18.26
C LYS A 206 11.28 -24.55 19.62
N PRO A 207 12.28 -25.27 20.15
CA PRO A 207 12.20 -25.84 21.49
C PRO A 207 12.28 -24.74 22.56
N ARG A 208 11.59 -24.94 23.70
CA ARG A 208 11.51 -23.96 24.80
C ARG A 208 12.86 -23.54 25.38
N ASN A 209 13.87 -24.40 25.34
CA ASN A 209 15.23 -24.07 25.79
C ASN A 209 15.89 -22.95 24.95
N GLU A 210 15.42 -22.71 23.72
CA GLU A 210 15.88 -21.62 22.87
C GLU A 210 15.15 -20.29 23.12
N LEU A 211 14.14 -20.27 24.02
CA LEU A 211 13.34 -19.07 24.30
C LEU A 211 14.21 -17.85 24.65
N LYS A 212 15.33 -18.05 25.37
CA LYS A 212 16.26 -16.97 25.73
C LYS A 212 16.87 -16.22 24.55
N LYS A 213 16.93 -16.87 23.38
CA LYS A 213 17.45 -16.27 22.14
C LYS A 213 16.37 -15.53 21.36
N GLU A 214 15.10 -15.64 21.78
CA GLU A 214 13.97 -14.99 21.11
C GLU A 214 13.87 -13.54 21.57
N MET A 215 14.26 -12.63 20.66
CA MET A 215 14.32 -11.19 20.88
C MET A 215 13.25 -10.43 20.10
N ASN A 216 12.48 -11.11 19.25
CA ASN A 216 11.42 -10.45 18.49
C ASN A 216 10.34 -9.94 19.43
N GLU A 217 9.89 -8.71 19.21
CA GLU A 217 8.82 -8.05 19.95
C GLU A 217 7.55 -7.96 19.09
N ASN A 218 6.44 -7.59 19.71
CA ASN A 218 5.16 -7.38 19.02
C ASN A 218 4.69 -8.64 18.26
N ASN A 219 4.45 -9.71 19.02
CA ASN A 219 4.19 -11.03 18.46
C ASN A 219 2.78 -11.52 18.80
N ILE A 220 2.23 -12.32 17.91
CA ILE A 220 1.35 -13.43 18.32
C ILE A 220 2.26 -14.64 18.55
N TYR A 221 2.09 -15.35 19.66
CA TYR A 221 2.84 -16.55 19.96
C TYR A 221 1.92 -17.78 20.01
N LEU A 222 2.47 -18.92 19.60
CA LEU A 222 1.88 -20.23 19.74
C LEU A 222 2.76 -21.05 20.65
N LEU A 223 2.17 -21.66 21.67
CA LEU A 223 2.84 -22.60 22.57
C LEU A 223 2.30 -23.99 22.31
N LEU A 224 3.16 -25.00 22.28
CA LEU A 224 2.80 -26.38 21.99
C LEU A 224 3.38 -27.32 23.05
N ASN A 225 2.56 -28.24 23.53
CA ASN A 225 2.99 -29.48 24.12
C ASN A 225 2.67 -30.61 23.12
N ARG A 226 3.70 -31.07 22.41
CA ARG A 226 3.53 -32.04 21.32
C ARG A 226 3.13 -33.43 21.83
N GLU A 227 3.55 -33.81 23.03
CA GLU A 227 3.21 -35.10 23.66
C GLU A 227 1.74 -35.15 24.10
N LYS A 228 1.27 -34.08 24.72
CA LYS A 228 -0.13 -33.94 25.16
C LYS A 228 -1.07 -33.50 24.05
N LYS A 229 -0.54 -33.14 22.88
CA LYS A 229 -1.28 -32.60 21.74
C LYS A 229 -2.08 -31.35 22.13
N GLU A 230 -1.47 -30.49 22.93
CA GLU A 230 -2.10 -29.28 23.47
C GLU A 230 -1.38 -28.05 22.95
N PHE A 231 -2.12 -27.02 22.57
CA PHE A 231 -1.54 -25.77 22.13
C PHE A 231 -2.31 -24.55 22.63
N TYR A 232 -1.63 -23.41 22.69
CA TYR A 232 -2.14 -22.15 23.20
C TYR A 232 -1.73 -21.01 22.28
N ILE A 233 -2.62 -20.03 22.06
CA ILE A 233 -2.36 -18.83 21.26
C ILE A 233 -2.38 -17.62 22.21
N GLY A 234 -1.39 -16.74 22.12
CA GLY A 234 -1.44 -15.48 22.87
C GLY A 234 -0.77 -14.32 22.16
N GLU A 235 -0.86 -13.14 22.74
CA GLU A 235 -0.15 -11.94 22.25
C GLU A 235 0.82 -11.36 23.28
N THR A 236 1.85 -10.69 22.77
CA THR A 236 2.72 -9.86 23.61
C THR A 236 3.28 -8.68 22.81
N LYS A 237 3.31 -7.50 23.45
CA LYS A 237 4.09 -6.36 22.94
C LYS A 237 5.59 -6.58 23.09
N GLN A 238 6.00 -7.19 24.20
CA GLN A 238 7.38 -7.51 24.53
C GLN A 238 7.82 -8.81 23.84
N SER A 239 9.09 -9.19 23.96
CA SER A 239 9.54 -10.50 23.50
C SER A 239 8.89 -11.64 24.27
N LEU A 240 8.79 -12.82 23.65
CA LEU A 240 8.22 -14.00 24.32
C LEU A 240 9.06 -14.40 25.55
N SER A 241 10.38 -14.20 25.48
CA SER A 241 11.32 -14.41 26.58
C SER A 241 11.07 -13.48 27.78
N GLN A 242 10.67 -12.24 27.53
CA GLN A 242 10.27 -11.30 28.59
C GLN A 242 8.89 -11.62 29.16
N ARG A 243 7.97 -12.13 28.33
CA ARG A 243 6.64 -12.58 28.76
C ARG A 243 6.69 -13.83 29.63
N TYR A 244 7.60 -14.77 29.34
CA TYR A 244 7.82 -16.01 30.09
C TYR A 244 9.26 -16.09 30.63
N PRO A 245 9.61 -15.28 31.66
CA PRO A 245 10.95 -15.30 32.24
C PRO A 245 11.22 -16.61 33.00
N ASP A 246 12.49 -17.03 33.00
CA ASP A 246 12.95 -18.23 33.72
C ASP A 246 12.52 -18.23 35.19
N GLY A 247 11.98 -19.36 35.64
CA GLY A 247 11.65 -19.59 37.05
C GLY A 247 10.33 -18.99 37.52
N GLN A 248 9.58 -18.29 36.66
CA GLN A 248 8.23 -17.82 36.97
C GLN A 248 7.17 -18.77 36.41
N LYS A 249 6.21 -19.17 37.27
CA LYS A 249 4.99 -19.83 36.82
C LYS A 249 4.04 -18.79 36.24
N HIS A 250 3.54 -19.03 35.03
CA HIS A 250 2.57 -18.15 34.40
C HIS A 250 1.16 -18.74 34.56
N HIS A 251 0.16 -17.90 34.35
CA HIS A 251 -1.24 -18.25 34.51
C HIS A 251 -1.78 -18.74 33.17
N SER A 252 -1.76 -20.05 32.90
CA SER A 252 -2.78 -20.82 32.14
C SER A 252 -2.27 -22.08 31.43
N PHE A 253 -1.01 -22.10 30.97
CA PHE A 253 -0.44 -23.22 30.20
C PHE A 253 1.09 -23.19 30.35
N ASP A 254 1.64 -23.95 31.30
CA ASP A 254 3.06 -23.88 31.71
C ASP A 254 3.88 -25.10 31.28
N ASP A 255 3.24 -26.16 30.80
CA ASP A 255 3.84 -27.46 30.45
C ASP A 255 4.18 -27.61 28.96
N TRP A 256 4.18 -26.52 28.20
CA TRP A 256 4.62 -26.49 26.81
C TRP A 256 6.14 -26.68 26.68
N ASN A 257 6.54 -27.32 25.59
CA ASN A 257 7.93 -27.64 25.25
C ASN A 257 8.41 -27.04 23.93
N GLU A 258 7.49 -26.52 23.11
CA GLU A 258 7.78 -25.87 21.84
C GLU A 258 7.02 -24.55 21.71
N TYR A 259 7.56 -23.62 20.93
CA TYR A 259 6.90 -22.36 20.60
C TYR A 259 7.13 -21.97 19.14
N SER A 260 6.20 -21.20 18.58
CA SER A 260 6.37 -20.47 17.31
C SER A 260 5.88 -19.05 17.52
N ILE A 261 6.48 -18.10 16.81
CA ILE A 261 6.05 -16.70 16.85
C ILE A 261 5.61 -16.25 15.47
N ILE A 262 4.56 -15.46 15.44
CA ILE A 262 4.13 -14.67 14.30
C ILE A 262 4.48 -13.22 14.66
N GLN A 263 5.60 -12.74 14.15
CA GLN A 263 6.06 -11.38 14.39
C GLN A 263 5.21 -10.43 13.55
N LEU A 264 4.58 -9.45 14.21
CA LEU A 264 3.78 -8.44 13.56
C LEU A 264 4.64 -7.20 13.25
N PRO A 265 4.25 -6.39 12.25
CA PRO A 265 4.96 -5.15 11.95
C PRO A 265 5.04 -4.25 13.19
N PRO A 266 6.20 -3.65 13.55
CA PRO A 266 6.41 -2.93 14.81
C PRO A 266 5.36 -1.86 15.13
N GLU A 267 4.76 -1.27 14.10
CA GLU A 267 3.68 -0.28 14.14
C GLU A 267 2.30 -0.84 14.55
N THR A 268 2.16 -2.16 14.67
CA THR A 268 0.89 -2.80 15.02
C THR A 268 0.45 -2.37 16.41
N SER A 269 -0.71 -1.71 16.48
CA SER A 269 -1.26 -1.24 17.75
C SER A 269 -1.63 -2.40 18.68
N ASN A 270 -1.67 -2.13 20.00
CA ASN A 270 -2.12 -3.12 20.98
C ASN A 270 -3.53 -3.64 20.67
N GLN A 271 -4.44 -2.77 20.23
CA GLN A 271 -5.82 -3.14 19.90
C GLN A 271 -5.87 -4.06 18.67
N THR A 272 -5.08 -3.74 17.64
CA THR A 272 -4.98 -4.56 16.43
C THR A 272 -4.38 -5.92 16.74
N ARG A 273 -3.30 -5.98 17.53
CA ARG A 273 -2.68 -7.24 17.94
C ARG A 273 -3.63 -8.13 18.75
N LEU A 274 -4.37 -7.54 19.69
CA LEU A 274 -5.42 -8.23 20.45
C LEU A 274 -6.56 -8.73 19.54
N LEU A 275 -6.95 -7.94 18.53
CA LEU A 275 -7.96 -8.35 17.56
C LEU A 275 -7.49 -9.56 16.75
N ILE A 276 -6.24 -9.55 16.29
CA ILE A 276 -5.63 -10.67 15.56
C ILE A 276 -5.61 -11.93 16.42
N GLU A 277 -5.16 -11.82 17.68
CA GLU A 277 -5.20 -12.93 18.64
C GLU A 277 -6.62 -13.52 18.77
N ARG A 278 -7.63 -12.66 18.98
CA ARG A 278 -9.03 -13.09 19.11
C ARG A 278 -9.54 -13.79 17.86
N VAL A 279 -9.17 -13.32 16.67
CA VAL A 279 -9.53 -13.98 15.40
C VAL A 279 -8.89 -15.37 15.31
N LEU A 280 -7.62 -15.50 15.68
CA LEU A 280 -6.91 -16.78 15.66
C LEU A 280 -7.47 -17.77 16.69
N ILE A 281 -7.79 -17.31 17.90
CA ILE A 281 -8.46 -18.13 18.93
C ILE A 281 -9.84 -18.57 18.44
N ALA A 282 -10.66 -17.64 17.92
CA ALA A 282 -12.00 -17.96 17.42
C ALA A 282 -11.96 -18.99 16.28
N THR A 283 -10.96 -18.88 15.39
CA THR A 283 -10.69 -19.85 14.33
C THR A 283 -10.29 -21.20 14.94
N GLY A 284 -9.34 -21.20 15.88
CA GLY A 284 -8.91 -22.41 16.58
C GLY A 284 -10.05 -23.14 17.30
N VAL A 285 -11.00 -22.41 17.88
CA VAL A 285 -12.20 -22.97 18.53
C VAL A 285 -13.09 -23.74 17.55
N LYS A 286 -13.13 -23.34 16.28
CA LYS A 286 -13.89 -24.04 15.24
C LYS A 286 -13.14 -25.26 14.68
N LEU A 287 -11.81 -25.25 14.76
CA LEU A 287 -10.97 -26.30 14.19
C LEU A 287 -10.61 -27.40 15.19
N PHE A 288 -10.33 -27.06 16.45
CA PHE A 288 -9.75 -27.97 17.44
C PHE A 288 -10.62 -28.14 18.67
N LYS A 289 -10.45 -29.26 19.38
CA LYS A 289 -11.10 -29.48 20.67
C LYS A 289 -10.71 -28.38 21.65
N ASN A 290 -11.66 -27.85 22.39
CA ASN A 290 -11.43 -26.70 23.26
C ASN A 290 -12.46 -26.63 24.39
N ASN A 291 -12.21 -25.76 25.38
CA ASN A 291 -13.13 -25.49 26.50
C ASN A 291 -13.92 -24.18 26.33
N LEU A 292 -13.77 -23.49 25.20
CA LEU A 292 -14.35 -22.16 24.96
C LEU A 292 -15.75 -22.23 24.33
N SER A 293 -15.98 -23.23 23.48
CA SER A 293 -17.24 -23.49 22.81
C SER A 293 -17.76 -24.91 23.07
N LYS A 294 -19.08 -25.07 22.95
CA LYS A 294 -19.75 -26.39 22.93
C LYS A 294 -19.89 -26.95 21.52
N ASP A 295 -19.54 -26.17 20.50
CA ASP A 295 -19.59 -26.61 19.11
C ASP A 295 -18.62 -27.76 18.86
N ILE A 296 -19.01 -28.70 18.00
CA ILE A 296 -18.14 -29.78 17.56
C ILE A 296 -17.11 -29.20 16.57
N PRO A 297 -15.79 -29.27 16.86
CA PRO A 297 -14.77 -28.76 15.97
C PRO A 297 -14.59 -29.62 14.73
N VAL A 298 -14.12 -29.02 13.63
CA VAL A 298 -13.97 -29.70 12.33
C VAL A 298 -12.93 -30.83 12.37
N LEU A 299 -11.82 -30.65 13.09
CA LEU A 299 -10.70 -31.62 13.11
C LEU A 299 -10.76 -32.61 14.28
N ASN A 300 -11.93 -32.75 14.92
CA ASN A 300 -12.06 -33.41 16.23
C ASN A 300 -11.81 -34.94 16.22
N GLU A 301 -11.97 -35.62 15.08
CA GLU A 301 -11.85 -37.10 15.03
C GLU A 301 -10.45 -37.59 14.66
N ASP A 302 -9.69 -36.85 13.86
CA ASP A 302 -8.37 -37.31 13.35
C ASP A 302 -7.16 -36.60 13.98
N SER A 303 -7.31 -35.39 14.54
CA SER A 303 -6.15 -34.57 14.91
C SER A 303 -5.66 -34.74 16.35
N GLU A 304 -6.48 -35.27 17.27
CA GLU A 304 -6.23 -35.35 18.73
C GLU A 304 -5.73 -34.03 19.39
N MET A 305 -5.68 -32.91 18.66
CA MET A 305 -5.12 -31.63 19.11
C MET A 305 -6.16 -30.80 19.86
N LYS A 306 -5.73 -30.15 20.94
CA LYS A 306 -6.58 -29.36 21.84
C LYS A 306 -6.06 -27.93 22.04
N LEU A 307 -6.95 -26.96 21.83
CA LEU A 307 -6.71 -25.54 22.13
C LEU A 307 -6.98 -25.26 23.62
N MET A 308 -5.98 -24.72 24.31
CA MET A 308 -5.98 -24.54 25.77
C MET A 308 -6.30 -23.12 26.24
N ASN A 309 -6.60 -22.20 25.33
CA ASN A 309 -7.07 -20.86 25.68
C ASN A 309 -8.31 -20.89 26.61
N LEU A 310 -8.36 -19.98 27.57
CA LEU A 310 -9.46 -19.84 28.53
C LEU A 310 -10.36 -18.65 28.18
N LYS A 311 -11.63 -18.68 28.63
CA LYS A 311 -12.51 -17.52 28.49
C LYS A 311 -11.95 -16.40 29.37
N HIS A 312 -11.62 -15.28 28.75
CA HIS A 312 -11.26 -14.04 29.44
C HIS A 312 -12.47 -13.41 30.12
#